data_AF-A0A973AQV7-F1
#
_entry.id   AF-A0A973AQV7-F1
#
_cell.length_a   1.000
_cell.length_b   1.000
_cell.length_c   1.000
_cell.angle_alpha   90.00
_cell.angle_beta   90.00
_cell.angle_gamma   90.00
#
_symmetry.space_group_name_H-M   'P 1'
#
loop_
_entity.id
_entity.type
_entity.pdbx_description
1 polymer ?
#
loop_
_entity_poly.entity_id
_entity_poly.type
_entity_poly.pdbx_seq_one_letter_code
_entity_poly.pdbx_strand_id
1 'polypeptide(L)'
;MAESSDTAPSSETRAPIEFYFDFSSPYGYLAAHKIDDIARLYGRTVDWKPVLLGVIFKSTGAQPLLDIPLKGAYAHRDMERTARFLGVPLAFPEVMPFPSIPAARAVYWIKDQDADLAATVARALYDEAFGKGGDIRDAEVVVRIAAEHGVDADALTAALGDPAVKERLKFEVEAALQAGVCGSPFFVVDGEPFWGADRLDHVERWLATGGW
;
A
#
# COMPACT_ATOMS: atom_id res chain seq x y z
N MET A 1 -29.10 48.27 8.11
CA MET A 1 -28.63 47.47 6.96
C MET A 1 -27.52 46.58 7.49
N ALA A 2 -27.82 45.30 7.68
CA ALA A 2 -26.85 44.32 8.16
C ALA A 2 -26.33 43.58 6.94
N GLU A 3 -25.05 43.77 6.61
CA GLU A 3 -24.35 42.95 5.63
C GLU A 3 -23.97 41.63 6.30
N SER A 4 -24.65 40.55 5.92
CA SER A 4 -24.27 39.18 6.22
C SER A 4 -23.09 38.83 5.32
N SER A 5 -21.88 38.84 5.87
CA SER A 5 -20.72 38.22 5.23
C SER A 5 -20.87 36.70 5.37
N ASP A 6 -21.33 36.07 4.28
CA ASP A 6 -21.31 34.62 4.12
C ASP A 6 -19.87 34.20 3.82
N THR A 7 -19.13 33.85 4.88
CA THR A 7 -17.78 33.30 4.76
C THR A 7 -17.91 31.86 4.27
N ALA A 8 -17.56 31.62 3.01
CA ALA A 8 -17.44 30.27 2.47
C ALA A 8 -16.56 29.41 3.40
N PRO A 9 -16.93 28.15 3.69
CA PRO A 9 -16.10 27.27 4.50
C PRO A 9 -14.74 27.12 3.82
N SER A 10 -13.69 27.45 4.55
CA SER A 10 -12.31 27.17 4.18
C SER A 10 -12.18 25.71 3.79
N SER A 11 -11.53 25.42 2.66
CA SER A 11 -11.19 24.06 2.24
C SER A 11 -10.22 23.46 3.26
N GLU A 12 -10.73 22.89 4.34
CA GLU A 12 -9.95 22.06 5.23
C GLU A 12 -9.46 20.87 4.41
N THR A 13 -8.14 20.76 4.25
CA THR A 13 -7.49 19.61 3.65
C THR A 13 -7.85 18.41 4.52
N ARG A 14 -8.80 17.59 4.06
CA ARG A 14 -9.20 16.36 4.77
C ARG A 14 -7.99 15.44 4.85
N ALA A 15 -7.80 14.78 6.00
CA ALA A 15 -6.69 13.87 6.22
C ALA A 15 -6.61 12.82 5.09
N PRO A 16 -5.43 12.30 4.71
CA PRO A 16 -5.35 11.21 3.75
C PRO A 16 -6.00 9.93 4.30
N ILE A 17 -6.41 9.03 3.41
CA ILE A 17 -6.65 7.63 3.76
C ILE A 17 -5.29 6.97 3.93
N GLU A 18 -4.99 6.42 5.10
CA GLU A 18 -3.75 5.68 5.27
C GLU A 18 -3.90 4.30 4.67
N PHE A 19 -3.05 3.94 3.71
CA PHE A 19 -3.06 2.65 3.03
C PHE A 19 -1.79 1.88 3.37
N TYR A 20 -1.90 0.95 4.30
CA TYR A 20 -0.84 0.04 4.70
C TYR A 20 -0.85 -1.23 3.86
N PHE A 21 0.30 -1.60 3.30
CA PHE A 21 0.41 -2.75 2.41
C PHE A 21 1.81 -3.38 2.41
N ASP A 22 1.94 -4.64 2.02
CA ASP A 22 3.24 -5.25 1.71
C ASP A 22 3.23 -5.70 0.24
N PHE A 23 4.31 -5.44 -0.49
CA PHE A 23 4.48 -5.87 -1.87
C PHE A 23 4.36 -7.38 -2.09
N SER A 24 4.50 -8.20 -1.05
CA SER A 24 4.26 -9.64 -1.10
C SER A 24 2.79 -10.05 -0.96
N SER A 25 1.87 -9.09 -0.75
CA SER A 25 0.43 -9.34 -0.58
C SER A 25 -0.33 -9.19 -1.90
N PRO A 26 -0.94 -10.28 -2.43
CA PRO A 26 -1.80 -10.21 -3.62
C PRO A 26 -3.05 -9.35 -3.37
N TYR A 27 -3.65 -9.41 -2.17
CA TYR A 27 -4.79 -8.54 -1.84
C TYR A 27 -4.36 -7.07 -1.71
N GLY A 28 -3.11 -6.81 -1.27
CA GLY A 28 -2.52 -5.47 -1.26
C GLY A 28 -2.45 -4.88 -2.67
N TYR A 29 -2.01 -5.69 -3.63
CA TYR A 29 -2.01 -5.34 -5.04
C TYR A 29 -3.41 -5.01 -5.58
N LEU A 30 -4.41 -5.85 -5.27
CA LEU A 30 -5.78 -5.62 -5.73
C LEU A 30 -6.37 -4.31 -5.17
N ALA A 31 -6.06 -3.99 -3.90
CA ALA A 31 -6.45 -2.73 -3.27
C ALA A 31 -5.72 -1.52 -3.87
N ALA A 32 -4.42 -1.65 -4.17
CA ALA A 32 -3.60 -0.62 -4.77
C ALA A 32 -4.16 -0.12 -6.12
N HIS A 33 -4.88 -0.97 -6.86
CA HIS A 33 -5.57 -0.63 -8.11
C HIS A 33 -6.91 0.11 -7.94
N LYS A 34 -7.38 0.30 -6.69
CA LYS A 34 -8.70 0.88 -6.40
C LYS A 34 -8.65 2.07 -5.45
N ILE A 35 -7.74 2.06 -4.49
CA ILE A 35 -7.79 2.98 -3.35
C ILE A 35 -7.67 4.46 -3.75
N ASP A 36 -6.82 4.79 -4.73
CA ASP A 36 -6.67 6.18 -5.21
C ASP A 36 -7.93 6.69 -5.92
N ASP A 37 -8.61 5.81 -6.68
CA ASP A 37 -9.84 6.17 -7.37
C ASP A 37 -10.98 6.39 -6.37
N ILE A 38 -11.10 5.51 -5.36
CA ILE A 38 -12.02 5.69 -4.25
C ILE A 38 -11.75 7.01 -3.53
N ALA A 39 -10.50 7.29 -3.16
CA ALA A 39 -10.14 8.53 -2.49
C ALA A 39 -10.55 9.76 -3.30
N ARG A 40 -10.29 9.75 -4.61
CA ARG A 40 -10.61 10.84 -5.53
C ARG A 40 -12.10 11.15 -5.61
N LEU A 41 -12.97 10.13 -5.57
CA LEU A 41 -14.43 10.31 -5.58
C LEU A 41 -14.93 11.15 -4.40
N TYR A 42 -14.22 11.11 -3.27
CA TYR A 42 -14.61 11.80 -2.03
C TYR A 42 -13.71 12.99 -1.69
N GLY A 43 -12.90 13.47 -2.64
CA GLY A 43 -11.98 14.59 -2.45
C GLY A 43 -10.90 14.31 -1.38
N ARG A 44 -10.46 13.05 -1.29
CA ARG A 44 -9.39 12.60 -0.40
C ARG A 44 -8.12 12.28 -1.20
N THR A 45 -6.99 12.27 -0.50
CA THR A 45 -5.73 11.68 -0.95
C THR A 45 -5.49 10.35 -0.24
N VAL A 46 -4.49 9.58 -0.69
CA VAL A 46 -4.07 8.33 -0.05
C VAL A 46 -2.62 8.47 0.41
N ASP A 47 -2.34 8.10 1.65
CA ASP A 47 -0.99 7.97 2.16
C ASP A 47 -0.53 6.51 2.03
N TRP A 48 0.27 6.22 1.01
CA TRP A 48 0.81 4.89 0.74
C TRP A 48 1.92 4.55 1.74
N LYS A 49 1.73 3.50 2.54
CA LYS A 49 2.60 3.12 3.66
C LYS A 49 3.02 1.64 3.57
N PRO A 50 4.11 1.31 2.86
CA PRO A 50 4.56 -0.07 2.78
C PRO A 50 5.03 -0.58 4.15
N VAL A 51 4.56 -1.76 4.54
CA VAL A 51 4.94 -2.51 5.74
C VAL A 51 5.59 -3.84 5.35
N LEU A 52 6.07 -4.58 6.35
CA LEU A 52 6.65 -5.91 6.17
C LEU A 52 5.81 -6.96 6.92
N LEU A 53 5.05 -7.76 6.18
CA LEU A 53 4.22 -8.86 6.70
C LEU A 53 5.04 -9.87 7.50
N GLY A 54 6.29 -10.14 7.11
CA GLY A 54 7.18 -11.00 7.90
C GLY A 54 7.40 -10.49 9.33
N VAL A 55 7.45 -9.16 9.53
CA VAL A 55 7.55 -8.55 10.87
C VAL A 55 6.21 -8.65 11.60
N ILE A 56 5.09 -8.38 10.91
CA ILE A 56 3.73 -8.49 11.47
C ILE A 56 3.43 -9.93 11.93
N PHE A 57 3.77 -10.94 11.13
CA PHE A 57 3.60 -12.35 11.47
C PHE A 57 4.41 -12.74 12.70
N LYS A 58 5.67 -12.28 12.77
CA LYS A 58 6.52 -12.52 13.94
C LYS A 58 5.94 -11.89 15.22
N SER A 59 5.37 -10.68 15.11
CA SER A 59 4.78 -9.97 16.25
C SER A 59 3.45 -10.55 16.71
N THR A 60 2.62 -11.06 15.78
CA THR A 60 1.27 -11.58 16.07
C THR A 60 1.23 -13.09 16.30
N GLY A 61 2.28 -13.83 15.93
CA GLY A 61 2.28 -15.29 15.90
C GLY A 61 1.50 -15.90 14.73
N ALA A 62 1.05 -15.07 13.78
CA ALA A 62 0.35 -15.53 12.58
C ALA A 62 1.29 -16.23 11.60
N GLN A 63 0.71 -17.00 10.67
CA GLN A 63 1.40 -17.65 9.57
C GLN A 63 1.00 -17.03 8.24
N PRO A 64 1.87 -17.05 7.20
CA PRO A 64 1.50 -16.61 5.87
C PRO A 64 0.26 -17.35 5.35
N LEU A 65 -0.70 -16.61 4.79
CA LEU A 65 -2.01 -17.16 4.38
C LEU A 65 -1.89 -18.36 3.43
N LEU A 66 -0.95 -18.30 2.48
CA LEU A 66 -0.74 -19.34 1.47
C LEU A 66 -0.20 -20.64 2.07
N ASP A 67 0.45 -20.57 3.24
CA ASP A 67 1.04 -21.72 3.91
C ASP A 67 0.04 -22.45 4.82
N ILE A 68 -1.13 -21.85 5.09
CA ILE A 68 -2.14 -22.45 5.95
C ILE A 68 -2.94 -23.51 5.16
N PRO A 69 -2.92 -24.80 5.55
CA PRO A 69 -3.67 -25.84 4.85
C PRO A 69 -5.16 -25.51 4.71
N LEU A 70 -5.76 -25.91 3.59
CA LEU A 70 -7.13 -25.54 3.14
C LEU A 70 -7.32 -24.06 2.80
N LYS A 71 -6.86 -23.13 3.67
CA LYS A 71 -7.00 -21.69 3.44
C LYS A 71 -6.16 -21.20 2.27
N GLY A 72 -4.91 -21.68 2.11
CA GLY A 72 -4.05 -21.27 1.00
C GLY A 72 -4.63 -21.65 -0.36
N ALA A 73 -5.14 -22.88 -0.51
CA ALA A 73 -5.77 -23.34 -1.75
C ALA A 73 -7.08 -22.59 -2.08
N TYR A 74 -7.83 -22.18 -1.05
CA TYR A 74 -8.98 -21.30 -1.22
C TYR A 74 -8.54 -19.88 -1.61
N ALA A 75 -7.57 -19.32 -0.90
CA ALA A 75 -7.07 -17.96 -1.08
C ALA A 75 -6.54 -17.74 -2.50
N HIS A 76 -5.81 -18.70 -3.06
CA HIS A 76 -5.35 -18.60 -4.45
C HIS A 76 -6.52 -18.46 -5.45
N ARG A 77 -7.56 -19.29 -5.30
CA ARG A 77 -8.78 -19.20 -6.13
C ARG A 77 -9.55 -17.91 -5.89
N ASP A 78 -9.55 -17.43 -4.65
CA ASP A 78 -10.20 -16.20 -4.27
C ASP A 78 -9.49 -14.98 -4.86
N MET A 79 -8.16 -14.91 -4.78
CA MET A 79 -7.35 -13.86 -5.40
C MET A 79 -7.64 -13.72 -6.90
N GLU A 80 -7.65 -14.83 -7.64
CA GLU A 80 -8.01 -14.83 -9.06
C GLU A 80 -9.46 -14.36 -9.32
N ARG A 81 -10.41 -14.79 -8.48
CA ARG A 81 -11.81 -14.39 -8.59
C ARG A 81 -12.00 -12.91 -8.30
N THR A 82 -11.34 -12.41 -7.26
CA THR A 82 -11.37 -11.01 -6.86
C THR A 82 -10.69 -10.12 -7.90
N ALA A 83 -9.57 -10.55 -8.48
CA ALA A 83 -8.93 -9.86 -9.60
C ALA A 83 -9.88 -9.70 -10.80
N ARG A 84 -10.56 -10.77 -11.21
CA ARG A 84 -11.58 -10.70 -12.28
C ARG A 84 -12.75 -9.79 -11.91
N PHE A 85 -13.23 -9.84 -10.67
CA PHE A 85 -14.31 -8.98 -10.19
C PHE A 85 -13.93 -7.50 -10.24
N LEU A 86 -12.69 -7.18 -9.84
CA LEU A 86 -12.18 -5.81 -9.82
C LEU A 86 -11.65 -5.33 -11.19
N GLY A 87 -11.55 -6.21 -12.19
CA GLY A 87 -10.97 -5.89 -13.50
C GLY A 87 -9.47 -5.60 -13.44
N VAL A 88 -8.75 -6.21 -12.50
CA VAL A 88 -7.30 -6.04 -12.30
C VAL A 88 -6.55 -7.23 -12.89
N PRO A 89 -5.54 -7.05 -13.76
CA PRO A 89 -4.70 -8.14 -14.24
C PRO A 89 -3.98 -8.83 -13.09
N LEU A 90 -3.93 -10.16 -13.04
CA LEU A 90 -3.21 -10.89 -11.99
C LEU A 90 -2.40 -12.04 -12.60
N ALA A 91 -1.11 -12.04 -12.31
CA ALA A 91 -0.14 -13.08 -12.58
C ALA A 91 0.70 -13.28 -11.32
N PHE A 92 0.78 -14.51 -10.83
CA PHE A 92 1.52 -14.79 -9.60
C PHE A 92 3.03 -14.90 -9.86
N PRO A 93 3.88 -14.26 -9.04
CA PRO A 93 5.31 -14.56 -9.00
C PRO A 93 5.56 -16.05 -8.74
N GLU A 94 6.69 -16.55 -9.24
CA GLU A 94 7.12 -17.94 -8.99
C GLU A 94 7.30 -18.23 -7.49
N VAL A 95 7.76 -17.23 -6.73
CA VAL A 95 8.02 -17.36 -5.28
C VAL A 95 7.09 -16.43 -4.51
N MET A 96 6.24 -17.01 -3.66
CA MET A 96 5.38 -16.27 -2.75
C MET A 96 5.23 -17.00 -1.41
N PRO A 97 5.16 -16.27 -0.28
CA PRO A 97 5.50 -14.86 -0.15
C PRO A 97 7.00 -14.60 -0.40
N PHE A 98 7.36 -13.37 -0.76
CA PHE A 98 8.75 -12.97 -1.01
C PHE A 98 9.16 -11.76 -0.16
N PRO A 99 10.46 -11.57 0.13
CA PRO A 99 10.93 -10.39 0.85
C PRO A 99 10.83 -9.13 -0.03
N SER A 100 10.18 -8.08 0.48
CA SER A 100 9.89 -6.82 -0.21
C SER A 100 10.71 -5.62 0.28
N ILE A 101 11.79 -5.86 1.04
CA ILE A 101 12.55 -4.80 1.72
C ILE A 101 13.10 -3.73 0.77
N PRO A 102 13.73 -4.06 -0.38
CA PRO A 102 14.24 -3.02 -1.28
C PRO A 102 13.12 -2.11 -1.82
N ALA A 103 11.99 -2.71 -2.21
CA ALA A 103 10.81 -1.97 -2.67
C ALA A 103 10.24 -1.04 -1.59
N ALA A 104 10.06 -1.54 -0.36
CA ALA A 104 9.56 -0.72 0.76
C ALA A 104 10.51 0.44 1.10
N ARG A 105 11.83 0.22 1.08
CA ARG A 105 12.83 1.27 1.28
C ARG A 105 12.79 2.32 0.18
N ALA A 106 12.69 1.89 -1.08
CA ALA A 106 12.60 2.80 -2.22
C ALA A 106 11.40 3.74 -2.07
N VAL A 107 10.22 3.19 -1.77
CA VAL A 107 9.00 3.99 -1.58
C VAL A 107 9.17 5.02 -0.47
N TYR A 108 9.69 4.65 0.70
CA TYR A 108 9.88 5.65 1.78
C TYR A 108 10.92 6.71 1.43
N TRP A 109 12.03 6.35 0.80
CA TRP A 109 13.04 7.32 0.39
C TRP A 109 12.51 8.29 -0.67
N ILE A 110 11.72 7.80 -1.64
CA ILE A 110 11.06 8.66 -2.63
C ILE A 110 10.01 9.53 -1.94
N LYS A 111 9.21 8.97 -1.02
CA LYS A 111 8.11 9.66 -0.33
C LYS A 111 8.58 10.84 0.51
N ASP A 112 9.76 10.75 1.13
CA ASP A 112 10.36 11.85 1.88
C ASP A 112 10.72 13.07 0.98
N GLN A 113 10.69 12.90 -0.36
CA GLN A 113 10.96 13.92 -1.37
C GLN A 113 9.69 14.29 -2.17
N ASP A 114 8.92 13.29 -2.58
CA ASP A 114 7.72 13.39 -3.40
C ASP A 114 6.78 12.20 -3.12
N ALA A 115 5.67 12.47 -2.43
CA ALA A 115 4.70 11.45 -2.04
C ALA A 115 3.89 10.89 -3.23
N ASP A 116 3.60 11.71 -4.24
CA ASP A 116 2.82 11.29 -5.41
C ASP A 116 3.67 10.40 -6.33
N LEU A 117 4.96 10.74 -6.47
CA LEU A 117 5.92 9.88 -7.16
C LEU A 117 6.11 8.55 -6.43
N ALA A 118 6.15 8.56 -5.10
CA ALA A 118 6.27 7.34 -4.31
C ALA A 118 5.07 6.40 -4.50
N ALA A 119 3.84 6.93 -4.52
CA ALA A 119 2.64 6.15 -4.82
C ALA A 119 2.67 5.58 -6.26
N THR A 120 3.13 6.39 -7.23
CA THR A 120 3.31 5.96 -8.63
C THR A 120 4.29 4.79 -8.75
N VAL A 121 5.46 4.91 -8.14
CA VAL A 121 6.49 3.86 -8.13
C VAL A 121 6.01 2.63 -7.35
N ALA A 122 5.29 2.80 -6.24
CA ALA A 122 4.70 1.69 -5.52
C ALA A 122 3.73 0.90 -6.40
N ARG A 123 2.82 1.57 -7.13
CA ARG A 123 1.92 0.87 -8.06
C ARG A 123 2.68 0.14 -9.17
N ALA A 124 3.73 0.74 -9.72
CA ALA A 124 4.55 0.11 -10.77
C ALA A 124 5.29 -1.15 -10.29
N LEU A 125 5.87 -1.13 -9.09
CA LEU A 125 6.50 -2.30 -8.47
C LEU A 125 5.48 -3.42 -8.22
N TYR A 126 4.27 -3.04 -7.83
CA TYR A 126 3.16 -3.97 -7.66
C TYR A 126 2.72 -4.58 -8.99
N ASP A 127 2.61 -3.79 -10.06
CA ASP A 127 2.31 -4.28 -11.40
C ASP A 127 3.41 -5.18 -11.96
N GLU A 128 4.68 -4.93 -11.64
CA GLU A 128 5.75 -5.87 -11.96
C GLU A 128 5.55 -7.20 -11.25
N ALA A 129 5.37 -7.18 -9.93
CA ALA A 129 5.24 -8.40 -9.13
C ALA A 129 3.97 -9.19 -9.52
N PHE A 130 2.80 -8.55 -9.49
CA PHE A 130 1.51 -9.24 -9.58
C PHE A 130 0.74 -8.97 -10.87
N GLY A 131 1.06 -7.94 -11.63
CA GLY A 131 0.50 -7.77 -12.98
C GLY A 131 1.22 -8.63 -14.01
N LYS A 132 2.53 -8.81 -13.85
CA LYS A 132 3.40 -9.55 -14.78
C LYS A 132 3.97 -10.86 -14.21
N GLY A 133 3.84 -11.12 -12.91
CA GLY A 133 4.46 -12.28 -12.26
C GLY A 133 5.98 -12.15 -12.13
N GLY A 134 6.50 -10.92 -12.14
CA GLY A 134 7.92 -10.62 -12.09
C GLY A 134 8.53 -10.70 -10.69
N ASP A 135 9.83 -10.47 -10.61
CA ASP A 135 10.60 -10.54 -9.36
C ASP A 135 11.16 -9.16 -8.99
N ILE A 136 10.74 -8.64 -7.83
CA ILE A 136 11.17 -7.36 -7.27
C ILE A 136 12.01 -7.53 -5.99
N ARG A 137 12.52 -8.75 -5.72
CA ARG A 137 13.42 -9.01 -4.58
C ARG A 137 14.79 -8.38 -4.77
N ASP A 138 15.21 -8.21 -6.02
CA ASP A 138 16.47 -7.58 -6.39
C ASP A 138 16.35 -6.05 -6.35
N ALA A 139 17.28 -5.42 -5.63
CA ALA A 139 17.36 -3.97 -5.54
C ALA A 139 17.60 -3.32 -6.93
N GLU A 140 18.35 -3.98 -7.82
CA GLU A 140 18.59 -3.45 -9.17
C GLU A 140 17.30 -3.38 -9.99
N VAL A 141 16.40 -4.35 -9.82
CA VAL A 141 15.08 -4.33 -10.48
C VAL A 141 14.23 -3.18 -9.94
N VAL A 142 14.22 -2.99 -8.61
CA VAL A 142 13.49 -1.88 -7.97
C VAL A 142 14.00 -0.53 -8.46
N VAL A 143 15.32 -0.35 -8.52
CA VAL A 143 15.95 0.89 -9.02
C VAL A 143 15.58 1.14 -10.47
N ARG A 144 15.66 0.12 -11.33
CA ARG A 144 15.29 0.23 -12.75
C ARG A 144 13.85 0.70 -12.91
N ILE A 145 12.91 0.07 -12.21
CA ILE A 145 11.48 0.42 -12.27
C ILE A 145 11.25 1.84 -11.77
N ALA A 146 11.87 2.23 -10.65
CA ALA A 146 11.76 3.60 -10.16
C ALA A 146 12.30 4.64 -11.17
N ALA A 147 13.41 4.32 -11.86
CA ALA A 147 14.01 5.18 -12.86
C ALA A 147 13.13 5.37 -14.11
N GLU A 148 12.35 4.35 -14.51
CA GLU A 148 11.34 4.47 -15.57
C GLU A 148 10.26 5.52 -15.25
N HIS A 149 10.08 5.85 -13.96
CA HIS A 149 9.16 6.87 -13.47
C HIS A 149 9.84 8.20 -13.09
N GLY A 150 11.12 8.38 -13.43
CA GLY A 150 11.85 9.64 -13.25
C GLY A 150 12.61 9.78 -11.94
N VAL A 151 12.79 8.69 -11.18
CA VAL A 151 13.68 8.68 -10.01
C VAL A 151 15.14 8.57 -10.45
N ASP A 152 16.04 9.32 -9.80
CA ASP A 152 17.48 9.20 -10.03
C ASP A 152 17.98 7.81 -9.56
N ALA A 153 18.44 7.01 -10.52
CA ALA A 153 18.84 5.63 -10.28
C ALA A 153 20.08 5.51 -9.38
N ASP A 154 21.05 6.40 -9.54
CA ASP A 154 22.30 6.37 -8.77
C ASP A 154 22.03 6.81 -7.33
N ALA A 155 21.22 7.86 -7.16
CA ALA A 155 20.79 8.33 -5.86
C ALA A 155 19.98 7.27 -5.09
N LEU A 156 19.02 6.61 -5.76
CA LEU A 156 18.23 5.55 -5.14
C LEU A 156 19.10 4.33 -4.80
N THR A 157 20.02 3.93 -5.68
CA THR A 157 20.95 2.82 -5.42
C THR A 157 21.76 3.07 -4.15
N ALA A 158 22.32 4.27 -3.99
CA ALA A 158 23.03 4.66 -2.79
C ALA A 158 22.11 4.65 -1.55
N ALA A 159 20.89 5.17 -1.69
CA ALA A 159 19.92 5.28 -0.61
C ALA A 159 19.44 3.93 -0.05
N LEU A 160 19.26 2.89 -0.90
CA LEU A 160 18.78 1.58 -0.45
C LEU A 160 19.71 0.89 0.56
N GLY A 161 21.00 1.24 0.52
CA GLY A 161 22.03 0.79 1.46
C GLY A 161 22.20 1.68 2.70
N ASP A 162 21.68 2.90 2.67
CA ASP A 162 21.88 3.92 3.71
C ASP A 162 21.23 3.51 5.05
N PRO A 163 21.98 3.55 6.18
CA PRO A 163 21.42 3.37 7.51
C PRO A 163 20.18 4.21 7.82
N ALA A 164 20.11 5.46 7.34
CA ALA A 164 18.97 6.34 7.57
C ALA A 164 17.68 5.81 6.93
N VAL A 165 17.75 5.30 5.68
CA VAL A 165 16.59 4.70 4.99
C VAL A 165 16.19 3.37 5.64
N LYS A 166 17.16 2.61 6.17
CA LYS A 166 16.89 1.39 6.92
C LYS A 166 16.11 1.66 8.20
N GLU A 167 16.54 2.66 8.99
CA GLU A 167 15.84 3.06 10.20
C GLU A 167 14.49 3.72 9.88
N ARG A 168 14.38 4.47 8.78
CA ARG A 168 13.10 5.04 8.29
C ARG A 168 12.04 3.94 8.11
N LEU A 169 12.36 2.87 7.36
CA LEU A 169 11.44 1.75 7.15
C LEU A 169 11.11 1.04 8.47
N LYS A 170 12.11 0.82 9.33
CA LYS A 170 11.89 0.17 10.62
C LYS A 170 10.94 0.97 11.52
N PHE A 171 11.14 2.29 11.58
CA PHE A 171 10.26 3.21 12.31
C PHE A 171 8.82 3.12 11.79
N GLU A 172 8.62 3.12 10.47
CA GLU A 172 7.27 3.05 9.89
C GLU A 172 6.58 1.72 10.15
N VAL A 173 7.32 0.60 10.08
CA VAL A 173 6.77 -0.72 10.43
C VAL A 173 6.40 -0.78 11.91
N GLU A 174 7.21 -0.21 12.79
CA GLU A 174 6.90 -0.13 14.23
C GLU A 174 5.68 0.77 14.51
N ALA A 175 5.60 1.92 13.85
CA ALA A 175 4.44 2.82 13.94
C ALA A 175 3.16 2.13 13.45
N ALA A 176 3.21 1.37 12.34
CA ALA A 176 2.08 0.58 11.86
C ALA A 176 1.61 -0.45 12.89
N LEU A 177 2.54 -1.16 13.54
CA LEU A 177 2.21 -2.10 14.61
C LEU A 177 1.56 -1.40 15.81
N GLN A 178 2.06 -0.23 16.21
CA GLN A 178 1.47 0.57 17.29
C GLN A 178 0.07 1.10 16.93
N ALA A 179 -0.18 1.37 15.65
CA ALA A 179 -1.50 1.73 15.12
C ALA A 179 -2.47 0.53 14.96
N GLY A 180 -2.03 -0.69 15.32
CA GLY A 180 -2.87 -1.89 15.25
C GLY A 180 -2.94 -2.55 13.87
N VAL A 181 -2.08 -2.16 12.93
CA VAL A 181 -2.00 -2.79 11.60
C VAL A 181 -1.60 -4.25 11.75
N CYS A 182 -2.49 -5.15 11.32
CA CYS A 182 -2.37 -6.60 11.54
C CYS A 182 -2.23 -7.42 10.25
N GLY A 183 -2.17 -6.76 9.09
CA GLY A 183 -2.00 -7.43 7.80
C GLY A 183 -1.95 -6.47 6.63
N SER A 184 -2.13 -7.00 5.42
CA SER A 184 -2.10 -6.23 4.17
C SER A 184 -3.18 -6.74 3.20
N PRO A 185 -4.02 -5.87 2.61
CA PRO A 185 -4.06 -4.42 2.81
C PRO A 185 -4.78 -4.04 4.11
N PHE A 186 -4.42 -2.90 4.69
CA PHE A 186 -5.08 -2.32 5.84
C PHE A 186 -5.25 -0.81 5.62
N PHE A 187 -6.45 -0.30 5.88
CA PHE A 187 -6.78 1.10 5.67
C PHE A 187 -7.13 1.76 7.00
N VAL A 188 -6.78 3.04 7.15
CA VAL A 188 -7.28 3.88 8.24
C VAL A 188 -7.91 5.13 7.64
N VAL A 189 -9.17 5.39 7.98
CA VAL A 189 -9.91 6.57 7.51
C VAL A 189 -10.40 7.34 8.73
N ASP A 190 -9.83 8.52 8.97
CA ASP A 190 -10.22 9.39 10.09
C ASP A 190 -10.15 8.66 11.45
N GLY A 191 -9.15 7.78 11.62
CA GLY A 191 -8.93 6.95 12.80
C GLY A 191 -9.64 5.59 12.79
N GLU A 192 -10.54 5.34 11.83
CA GLU A 192 -11.29 4.09 11.73
C GLU A 192 -10.54 3.03 10.89
N PRO A 193 -10.25 1.83 11.44
CA PRO A 193 -9.50 0.79 10.74
C PRO A 193 -10.36 -0.16 9.88
N PHE A 194 -9.88 -0.50 8.69
CA PHE A 194 -10.47 -1.49 7.80
C PHE A 194 -9.40 -2.46 7.29
N TRP A 195 -9.56 -3.76 7.53
CA TRP A 195 -8.59 -4.77 7.11
C TRP A 195 -9.14 -5.66 6.00
N GLY A 196 -8.44 -5.71 4.86
CA GLY A 196 -8.75 -6.57 3.71
C GLY A 196 -9.26 -5.81 2.48
N ALA A 197 -8.94 -6.32 1.28
CA ALA A 197 -9.41 -5.75 0.02
C ALA A 197 -10.93 -5.89 -0.15
N ASP A 198 -11.55 -6.83 0.56
CA ASP A 198 -13.00 -7.00 0.67
C ASP A 198 -13.68 -5.89 1.50
N ARG A 199 -12.91 -4.95 2.07
CA ARG A 199 -13.42 -3.79 2.80
C ARG A 199 -13.41 -2.49 2.01
N LEU A 200 -13.03 -2.50 0.74
CA LEU A 200 -13.05 -1.30 -0.10
C LEU A 200 -14.44 -0.64 -0.14
N ASP A 201 -15.51 -1.44 -0.27
CA ASP A 201 -16.89 -0.93 -0.24
C ASP A 201 -17.28 -0.33 1.14
N HIS A 202 -16.70 -0.85 2.22
CA HIS A 202 -16.90 -0.31 3.57
C HIS A 202 -16.16 1.01 3.75
N VAL A 203 -14.91 1.09 3.26
CA VAL A 203 -14.11 2.33 3.21
C VAL A 203 -14.86 3.39 2.42
N GLU A 204 -15.37 3.04 1.24
CA GLU A 204 -16.18 3.94 0.40
C GLU A 204 -17.43 4.43 1.14
N ARG A 205 -18.19 3.51 1.74
CA ARG A 205 -19.37 3.89 2.53
C ARG A 205 -19.01 4.81 3.68
N TRP A 206 -17.87 4.59 4.34
CA TRP A 206 -17.45 5.37 5.51
C TRP A 206 -17.12 6.80 5.09
N LEU A 207 -16.42 6.94 3.97
CA LEU A 207 -16.13 8.23 3.34
C LEU A 207 -17.40 9.00 2.94
N ALA A 208 -18.42 8.28 2.46
CA ALA A 208 -19.69 8.85 2.02
C ALA A 208 -20.57 9.35 3.19
N THR A 209 -20.58 8.63 4.32
CA THR A 209 -21.50 8.92 5.43
C THR A 209 -20.85 9.60 6.63
N GLY A 210 -19.51 9.63 6.71
CA GLY A 210 -18.79 10.10 7.89
C GLY A 210 -18.85 9.13 9.07
N GLY A 211 -19.03 7.85 8.79
CA GLY A 211 -19.32 6.81 9.79
C GLY A 211 -20.77 6.35 9.80
N TRP A 212 -21.04 5.25 10.50
CA TRP A 212 -22.38 4.70 10.72
C TRP A 212 -22.50 4.01 12.07
#